data_AF-A0AAW6P0G9-F1
#
_entry.id   AF-A0AAW6P0G9-F1
#
_cell.length_a   1.000
_cell.length_b   1.000
_cell.length_c   1.000
_cell.angle_alpha   90.00
_cell.angle_beta   90.00
_cell.angle_gamma   90.00
#
_symmetry.space_group_name_H-M   'P 1'
#
loop_
_entity.id
_entity.type
_entity.pdbx_description
1 polymer ?
#
loop_
_entity_poly.entity_id
_entity_poly.type
_entity_poly.pdbx_seq_one_letter_code
_entity_poly.pdbx_strand_id
1 'polypeptide(L)'
;MNKLPDPSWTQWASLQVPAVHFEKRREPYLRYDTYKLLSDDALNGMKFVSERVQDLSQSPPKNGLWPSTSQRLEDTLNWLCLQYSAGVPVEFFADVWPYAMAWAEEYGAFHADYHQSPESKNYMTPHAALRTEDYWTVALRLTCFGLQWQRCRNATGHALPGLLQ
;
A
#
# COMPACT_ATOMS: atom_id res chain seq x y z
N MET A 1 8.36 -15.69 2.84
CA MET A 1 7.50 -14.74 3.59
C MET A 1 6.28 -15.51 4.06
N ASN A 2 5.91 -15.40 5.33
CA ASN A 2 4.64 -15.97 5.80
C ASN A 2 3.51 -15.28 5.04
N LYS A 3 2.63 -16.08 4.43
CA LYS A 3 1.51 -15.56 3.66
C LYS A 3 0.55 -14.86 4.64
N LEU A 4 0.38 -13.55 4.49
CA LEU A 4 -0.66 -12.82 5.21
C LEU A 4 -2.03 -13.42 4.87
N PRO A 5 -3.00 -13.39 5.80
CA PRO A 5 -4.38 -13.76 5.46
C PRO A 5 -4.91 -12.86 4.34
N ASP A 6 -5.99 -13.26 3.69
CA ASP A 6 -6.59 -12.41 2.66
C ASP A 6 -7.05 -11.07 3.26
N PRO A 7 -6.80 -9.93 2.57
CA PRO A 7 -7.20 -8.62 3.08
C PRO A 7 -8.70 -8.57 3.36
N SER A 8 -9.07 -8.00 4.51
CA SER A 8 -10.45 -7.78 4.89
C SER A 8 -11.03 -6.55 4.18
N TRP A 9 -11.29 -6.68 2.88
CA TRP A 9 -11.73 -5.58 2.01
C TRP A 9 -12.96 -4.84 2.57
N THR A 10 -13.92 -5.58 3.15
CA THR A 10 -15.12 -5.01 3.77
C THR A 10 -14.79 -4.17 5.01
N GLN A 11 -13.85 -4.64 5.84
CA GLN A 11 -13.40 -3.87 7.00
C GLN A 11 -12.69 -2.60 6.54
N TRP A 12 -11.83 -2.68 5.52
CA TRP A 12 -11.12 -1.50 5.01
C TRP A 12 -12.09 -0.50 4.38
N ALA A 13 -13.11 -0.97 3.65
CA ALA A 13 -14.18 -0.11 3.16
C ALA A 13 -14.93 0.62 4.30
N SER A 14 -15.14 -0.06 5.44
CA SER A 14 -15.80 0.55 6.60
C SER A 14 -14.96 1.60 7.34
N LEU A 15 -13.65 1.68 7.08
CA LEU A 15 -12.77 2.71 7.65
C LEU A 15 -12.97 4.09 7.01
N GLN A 16 -13.73 4.18 5.91
CA GLN A 16 -14.01 5.46 5.29
C GLN A 16 -14.80 6.39 6.21
N VAL A 17 -14.38 7.64 6.28
CA VAL A 17 -15.03 8.66 7.10
C VAL A 17 -16.36 9.05 6.45
N PRO A 18 -17.50 8.92 7.14
CA PRO A 18 -18.79 9.31 6.57
C PRO A 18 -18.91 10.84 6.47
N ALA A 19 -19.72 11.33 5.54
CA ALA A 19 -19.93 12.77 5.29
C ALA A 19 -20.18 13.58 6.57
N VAL A 20 -20.99 13.03 7.49
CA VAL A 20 -21.36 13.64 8.77
C VAL A 20 -20.18 13.89 9.72
N HIS A 21 -19.04 13.23 9.51
CA HIS A 21 -17.83 13.36 10.31
C HIS A 21 -16.66 13.96 9.54
N PHE A 22 -16.85 14.26 8.26
CA PHE A 22 -15.78 14.69 7.36
C PHE A 22 -15.24 16.10 7.64
N GLU A 23 -15.98 16.92 8.39
CA GLU A 23 -15.47 18.23 8.86
C GLU A 23 -14.33 18.10 9.88
N LYS A 24 -14.11 16.91 10.45
CA LYS A 24 -12.98 16.63 11.35
C LYS A 24 -11.71 16.16 10.62
N ARG A 25 -11.67 16.28 9.29
CA ARG A 25 -10.53 15.91 8.46
C ARG A 25 -9.26 16.67 8.84
N ARG A 26 -8.10 16.06 8.59
CA ARG A 26 -6.79 16.69 8.81
C ARG A 26 -6.43 17.66 7.70
N GLU A 27 -6.86 17.39 6.47
CA GLU A 27 -6.58 18.23 5.30
C GLU A 27 -7.78 19.17 5.00
N PRO A 28 -7.68 20.48 5.28
CA PRO A 28 -8.80 21.41 5.14
C PRO A 28 -9.33 21.52 3.70
N TYR A 29 -8.48 21.34 2.69
CA TYR A 29 -8.87 21.49 1.28
C TYR A 29 -9.41 20.20 0.65
N LEU A 30 -9.35 19.07 1.35
CA LEU A 30 -9.91 17.82 0.86
C LEU A 30 -11.45 17.92 0.86
N ARG A 31 -12.05 17.72 -0.31
CA ARG A 31 -13.51 17.70 -0.48
C ARG A 31 -14.06 16.29 -0.30
N TYR A 32 -15.24 16.17 0.30
CA TYR A 32 -15.83 14.87 0.57
C TYR A 32 -16.04 14.03 -0.69
N ASP A 33 -16.63 14.62 -1.74
CA ASP A 33 -16.90 13.89 -2.98
C ASP A 33 -15.63 13.36 -3.63
N THR A 34 -14.57 14.19 -3.66
CA THR A 34 -13.25 13.79 -4.16
C THR A 34 -12.63 12.71 -3.30
N TYR A 35 -12.68 12.84 -1.97
CA TYR A 35 -12.21 11.81 -1.05
C TYR A 35 -12.91 10.48 -1.27
N LYS A 36 -14.25 10.48 -1.33
CA LYS A 36 -15.04 9.26 -1.50
C LYS A 36 -14.69 8.56 -2.81
N LEU A 37 -14.66 9.31 -3.91
CA LEU A 37 -14.31 8.80 -5.22
C LEU A 37 -12.90 8.17 -5.23
N LEU A 38 -11.88 8.92 -4.79
CA LEU A 38 -10.49 8.45 -4.83
C LEU A 38 -10.23 7.30 -3.85
N SER A 39 -10.90 7.32 -2.69
CA SER A 39 -10.79 6.26 -1.69
C SER A 39 -11.42 4.96 -2.20
N ASP A 40 -12.56 5.02 -2.88
CA ASP A 40 -13.18 3.86 -3.52
C ASP A 40 -12.34 3.34 -4.69
N ASP A 41 -11.84 4.24 -5.53
CA ASP A 41 -11.02 3.89 -6.70
C ASP A 41 -9.74 3.16 -6.26
N ALA A 42 -9.00 3.71 -5.28
CA ALA A 42 -7.81 3.07 -4.75
C ALA A 42 -8.12 1.71 -4.10
N LEU A 43 -9.23 1.58 -3.36
CA LEU A 43 -9.61 0.30 -2.74
C LEU A 43 -9.99 -0.76 -3.77
N ASN A 44 -10.74 -0.37 -4.80
CA ASN A 44 -11.09 -1.26 -5.90
C ASN A 44 -9.87 -1.65 -6.73
N GLY A 45 -8.95 -0.71 -6.97
CA GLY A 45 -7.65 -0.96 -7.63
C GLY A 45 -6.83 -1.99 -6.87
N MET A 46 -6.64 -1.79 -5.55
CA MET A 46 -5.95 -2.76 -4.69
C MET A 46 -6.55 -4.17 -4.78
N LYS A 47 -7.89 -4.28 -4.74
CA LYS A 47 -8.59 -5.55 -4.81
C LYS A 47 -8.42 -6.22 -6.18
N PHE A 48 -8.70 -5.49 -7.25
CA PHE A 48 -8.60 -5.99 -8.63
C PHE A 48 -7.18 -6.47 -8.95
N VAL A 49 -6.17 -5.70 -8.57
CA VAL A 49 -4.78 -6.06 -8.82
C VAL A 49 -4.35 -7.24 -7.94
N SER A 50 -4.86 -7.37 -6.71
CA SER A 50 -4.57 -8.53 -5.86
C SER A 50 -5.08 -9.84 -6.46
N GLU A 51 -6.32 -9.85 -6.96
CA GLU A 51 -6.90 -11.00 -7.66
C GLU A 51 -6.07 -11.32 -8.92
N ARG A 52 -5.73 -10.30 -9.72
CA ARG A 52 -4.97 -10.46 -10.96
C ARG A 52 -3.54 -10.97 -10.72
N VAL A 53 -2.84 -10.46 -9.71
CA VAL A 53 -1.49 -10.92 -9.35
C VAL A 53 -1.55 -12.37 -8.87
N GLN A 54 -2.57 -12.75 -8.09
CA GLN A 54 -2.76 -14.13 -7.67
C GLN A 54 -2.93 -15.08 -8.87
N ASP A 55 -3.78 -14.72 -9.84
CA ASP A 55 -4.02 -15.51 -11.05
C ASP A 55 -2.75 -15.64 -11.91
N LEU A 56 -2.09 -14.52 -12.19
CA LEU A 56 -0.91 -14.50 -13.05
C LEU A 56 0.33 -15.10 -12.37
N SER A 57 0.42 -15.08 -11.04
CA SER A 57 1.52 -15.72 -10.31
C SER A 57 1.58 -17.24 -10.54
N GLN A 58 0.50 -17.85 -11.02
CA GLN A 58 0.42 -19.27 -11.37
C GLN A 58 0.90 -19.56 -12.81
N SER A 59 1.14 -18.52 -13.63
CA SER A 59 1.49 -18.65 -15.05
C SER A 59 2.88 -18.05 -15.36
N PRO A 60 3.77 -18.75 -16.09
CA PRO A 60 5.00 -18.16 -16.61
C PRO A 60 4.77 -17.34 -17.89
N PRO A 61 5.57 -16.29 -18.17
CA PRO A 61 6.68 -15.77 -17.37
C PRO A 61 6.26 -14.70 -16.35
N LYS A 62 6.87 -14.74 -15.16
CA LYS A 62 6.49 -13.90 -14.00
C LYS A 62 7.16 -12.52 -13.96
N ASN A 63 8.19 -12.30 -14.79
CA ASN A 63 8.94 -11.04 -14.89
C ASN A 63 8.09 -9.83 -15.34
N GLY A 64 6.91 -10.07 -15.94
CA GLY A 64 5.98 -9.01 -16.34
C GLY A 64 5.05 -8.50 -15.23
N LEU A 65 5.17 -9.00 -13.99
CA LEU A 65 4.24 -8.65 -12.91
C LEU A 65 4.64 -7.41 -12.11
N TRP A 66 5.88 -6.94 -12.23
CA TRP A 66 6.36 -5.76 -11.51
C TRP A 66 5.49 -4.50 -11.68
N PRO A 67 4.90 -4.19 -12.87
CA PRO A 67 4.05 -3.00 -13.00
C PRO A 67 2.77 -3.14 -12.19
N SER A 68 2.17 -4.35 -12.19
CA SER A 68 0.96 -4.64 -11.41
C SER A 68 1.24 -4.54 -9.92
N THR A 69 2.34 -5.14 -9.44
CA THR A 69 2.67 -5.10 -8.02
C THR A 69 3.09 -3.70 -7.55
N SER A 70 3.73 -2.90 -8.42
CA SER A 70 3.96 -1.47 -8.19
C SER A 70 2.64 -0.71 -8.04
N GLN A 71 1.70 -0.88 -8.99
CA GLN A 71 0.40 -0.21 -8.94
C GLN A 71 -0.36 -0.53 -7.66
N ARG A 72 -0.38 -1.81 -7.24
CA ARG A 72 -1.05 -2.19 -5.98
C ARG A 72 -0.42 -1.49 -4.77
N LEU A 73 0.90 -1.41 -4.71
CA LEU A 73 1.60 -0.70 -3.64
C LEU A 73 1.22 0.79 -3.65
N GLU A 74 1.24 1.43 -4.82
CA GLU A 74 0.89 2.83 -4.98
C GLU A 74 -0.56 3.11 -4.60
N ASP A 75 -1.52 2.27 -5.01
CA ASP A 75 -2.93 2.36 -4.62
C ASP A 75 -3.08 2.25 -3.09
N THR A 76 -2.30 1.36 -2.46
CA THR A 76 -2.29 1.21 -1.00
C THR A 76 -1.79 2.47 -0.31
N LEU A 77 -0.70 3.05 -0.80
CA LEU A 77 -0.13 4.27 -0.23
C LEU A 77 -1.02 5.49 -0.49
N ASN A 78 -1.66 5.57 -1.66
CA ASN A 78 -2.68 6.57 -1.99
C ASN A 78 -3.85 6.47 -1.02
N TRP A 79 -4.36 5.25 -0.81
CA TRP A 79 -5.49 5.01 0.09
C TRP A 79 -5.15 5.39 1.54
N LEU A 80 -3.99 5.01 2.05
CA LEU A 80 -3.52 5.42 3.38
C LEU A 80 -3.39 6.95 3.50
N CYS A 81 -2.86 7.63 2.48
CA CYS A 81 -2.82 9.09 2.42
C CYS A 81 -4.21 9.73 2.48
N LEU A 82 -5.18 9.18 1.74
CA LEU A 82 -6.56 9.67 1.74
C LEU A 82 -7.22 9.46 3.11
N GLN A 83 -7.07 8.28 3.72
CA GLN A 83 -7.61 8.01 5.06
C GLN A 83 -6.98 8.93 6.11
N TYR A 84 -5.67 9.14 6.04
CA TYR A 84 -4.96 10.03 6.95
C TYR A 84 -5.49 11.46 6.80
N SER A 85 -5.62 11.94 5.57
CA SER A 85 -6.11 13.28 5.26
C SER A 85 -7.56 13.48 5.69
N ALA A 86 -8.40 12.45 5.55
CA ALA A 86 -9.80 12.45 5.97
C ALA A 86 -10.01 12.41 7.50
N GLY A 87 -8.96 12.18 8.29
CA GLY A 87 -9.05 12.18 9.75
C GLY A 87 -9.15 10.79 10.39
N VAL A 88 -8.95 9.71 9.65
CA VAL A 88 -8.93 8.34 10.22
C VAL A 88 -7.82 8.21 11.26
N PRO A 89 -8.08 7.69 12.46
CA PRO A 89 -7.05 7.42 13.47
C PRO A 89 -5.92 6.53 12.95
N VAL A 90 -4.67 6.83 13.32
CA VAL A 90 -3.48 6.13 12.79
C VAL A 90 -3.41 4.69 13.28
N GLU A 91 -4.04 4.40 14.41
CA GLU A 91 -4.18 3.06 14.98
C GLU A 91 -4.85 2.09 14.00
N PHE A 92 -5.78 2.57 13.17
CA PHE A 92 -6.42 1.75 12.14
C PHE A 92 -5.46 1.36 11.00
N PHE A 93 -4.32 2.06 10.85
CA PHE A 93 -3.33 1.68 9.86
C PHE A 93 -2.52 0.46 10.29
N ALA A 94 -2.59 0.05 11.57
CA ALA A 94 -1.94 -1.17 12.03
C ALA A 94 -2.42 -2.42 11.29
N ASP A 95 -3.67 -2.42 10.81
CA ASP A 95 -4.25 -3.54 10.06
C ASP A 95 -3.79 -3.55 8.60
N VAL A 96 -3.53 -2.39 7.99
CA VAL A 96 -3.19 -2.26 6.57
C VAL A 96 -1.67 -2.25 6.34
N TRP A 97 -0.92 -1.70 7.28
CA TRP A 97 0.53 -1.51 7.15
C TRP A 97 1.32 -2.81 6.90
N PRO A 98 1.02 -3.96 7.54
CA PRO A 98 1.68 -5.23 7.22
C PRO A 98 1.51 -5.63 5.75
N TYR A 99 0.35 -5.35 5.15
CA TYR A 99 0.10 -5.61 3.73
C TYR A 99 0.89 -4.67 2.83
N ALA A 100 0.95 -3.37 3.16
CA ALA A 100 1.78 -2.42 2.42
C ALA A 100 3.25 -2.86 2.38
N MET A 101 3.79 -3.34 3.51
CA MET A 101 5.14 -3.89 3.58
C MET A 101 5.31 -5.17 2.77
N ALA A 102 4.39 -6.14 2.92
CA ALA A 102 4.44 -7.37 2.15
C ALA A 102 4.36 -7.12 0.64
N TRP A 103 3.53 -6.17 0.21
CA TRP A 103 3.39 -5.79 -1.20
C TRP A 103 4.59 -4.99 -1.72
N ALA A 104 5.25 -4.20 -0.88
CA ALA A 104 6.51 -3.54 -1.25
C ALA A 104 7.63 -4.56 -1.50
N GLU A 105 7.74 -5.57 -0.63
CA GLU A 105 8.70 -6.67 -0.80
C GLU A 105 8.36 -7.51 -2.03
N GLU A 106 7.08 -7.81 -2.27
CA GLU A 106 6.64 -8.55 -3.46
C GLU A 106 6.96 -7.77 -4.75
N TYR A 107 6.70 -6.47 -4.77
CA TYR A 107 7.10 -5.59 -5.86
C TYR A 107 8.62 -5.60 -6.08
N GLY A 108 9.40 -5.45 -5.00
CA GLY A 108 10.87 -5.51 -5.07
C GLY A 108 11.37 -6.81 -5.69
N ALA A 109 10.78 -7.95 -5.32
CA ALA A 109 11.12 -9.26 -5.89
C ALA A 109 10.83 -9.33 -7.40
N PHE A 110 9.62 -8.97 -7.85
CA PHE A 110 9.30 -8.99 -9.28
C PHE A 110 10.11 -7.99 -10.11
N HIS A 111 10.41 -6.82 -9.54
CA HIS A 111 11.24 -5.82 -10.20
C HIS A 111 12.70 -6.28 -10.29
N ALA A 112 13.22 -6.98 -9.28
CA ALA A 112 14.54 -7.61 -9.32
C ALA A 112 14.61 -8.71 -10.39
N ASP A 113 13.58 -9.56 -10.49
CA ASP A 113 13.47 -10.58 -11.53
C ASP A 113 13.42 -9.96 -12.94
N TYR A 114 12.69 -8.84 -13.12
CA TYR A 114 12.68 -8.09 -14.38
C TYR A 114 14.07 -7.59 -14.77
N HIS A 115 14.83 -7.05 -13.83
CA HIS A 115 16.19 -6.60 -14.14
C HIS A 115 17.15 -7.72 -14.56
N GLN A 116 16.88 -8.96 -14.15
CA GLN A 116 17.66 -10.12 -14.58
C GLN A 116 17.20 -10.65 -15.95
N SER A 117 16.05 -10.20 -16.45
CA SER A 117 15.46 -10.72 -17.67
C SER A 117 15.97 -9.97 -18.92
N PRO A 118 16.00 -10.61 -20.10
CA PRO A 118 16.47 -9.98 -21.35
C PRO A 118 15.73 -8.69 -21.71
N GLU A 119 14.48 -8.55 -21.29
CA GLU A 119 13.60 -7.42 -21.53
C GLU A 119 14.12 -6.12 -20.89
N SER A 120 14.87 -6.20 -19.80
CA SER A 120 15.48 -5.04 -19.15
C SER A 120 16.62 -4.41 -19.96
N LYS A 121 17.19 -5.14 -20.93
CA LYS A 121 18.35 -4.69 -21.73
C LYS A 121 19.53 -4.22 -20.85
N ASN A 122 19.76 -4.87 -19.71
CA ASN A 122 20.75 -4.49 -18.70
C ASN A 122 20.55 -3.10 -18.07
N TYR A 123 19.36 -2.50 -18.22
CA TYR A 123 19.00 -1.28 -17.53
C TYR A 123 18.54 -1.60 -16.11
N MET A 124 19.28 -1.10 -15.12
CA MET A 124 19.04 -1.31 -13.70
C MET A 124 18.61 -0.01 -13.05
N THR A 125 17.47 -0.04 -12.36
CA THR A 125 16.96 1.08 -11.57
C THR A 125 16.71 0.69 -10.12
N PRO A 126 16.85 1.63 -9.16
CA PRO A 126 16.36 1.39 -7.81
C PRO A 126 14.85 1.10 -7.83
N HIS A 127 14.37 0.24 -6.93
CA HIS A 127 12.93 -0.07 -6.83
C HIS A 127 12.07 1.16 -6.47
N ALA A 128 12.66 2.12 -5.77
CA ALA A 128 12.07 3.45 -5.58
C ALA A 128 13.18 4.49 -5.76
N ALA A 129 13.25 5.11 -6.94
CA ALA A 129 14.31 6.07 -7.23
C ALA A 129 14.03 7.44 -6.60
N LEU A 130 14.92 7.90 -5.71
CA LEU A 130 14.73 9.16 -4.97
C LEU A 130 14.78 10.43 -5.83
N ARG A 131 15.16 10.31 -7.11
CA ARG A 131 15.30 11.42 -8.07
C ARG A 131 14.17 11.46 -9.10
N THR A 132 13.15 10.62 -8.96
CA THR A 132 11.98 10.51 -9.84
C THR A 132 10.70 10.64 -9.01
N GLU A 133 9.55 10.49 -9.65
CA GLU A 133 8.25 10.49 -8.99
C GLU A 133 8.15 9.43 -7.87
N ASP A 134 8.89 8.32 -7.98
CA ASP A 134 9.00 7.26 -6.96
C ASP A 134 9.33 7.80 -5.57
N TYR A 135 10.02 8.95 -5.50
CA TYR A 135 10.30 9.62 -4.24
C TYR A 135 9.02 9.90 -3.46
N TRP A 136 8.02 10.53 -4.09
CA TRP A 136 6.81 10.97 -3.39
C TRP A 136 5.63 10.02 -3.58
N THR A 137 5.66 9.14 -4.59
CA THR A 137 4.65 8.08 -4.77
C THR A 137 4.91 6.88 -3.85
N VAL A 138 6.19 6.54 -3.59
CA VAL A 138 6.56 5.34 -2.83
C VAL A 138 7.46 5.67 -1.62
N ALA A 139 8.67 6.19 -1.85
CA ALA A 139 9.72 6.22 -0.82
C ALA A 139 9.36 7.08 0.41
N LEU A 140 8.88 8.30 0.19
CA LEU A 140 8.48 9.23 1.23
C LEU A 140 7.29 8.67 2.03
N ARG A 141 6.31 8.08 1.35
CA ARG A 141 5.10 7.56 1.99
C ARG A 141 5.40 6.32 2.83
N LEU A 142 6.21 5.40 2.31
CA LEU A 142 6.68 4.25 3.08
C LEU A 142 7.43 4.68 4.33
N THR A 143 8.31 5.68 4.21
CA THR A 143 9.08 6.19 5.35
C THR A 143 8.16 6.87 6.37
N CYS A 144 7.29 7.78 5.94
CA CYS A 144 6.40 8.54 6.81
C CYS A 144 5.37 7.66 7.53
N PHE A 145 4.73 6.72 6.83
CA PHE A 145 3.78 5.79 7.45
C PHE A 145 4.48 4.74 8.32
N GLY A 146 5.66 4.27 7.93
CA GLY A 146 6.46 3.36 8.76
C GLY A 146 6.84 3.96 10.10
N LEU A 147 7.25 5.24 10.11
CA LEU A 147 7.54 5.98 11.36
C LEU A 147 6.29 6.13 12.23
N GLN A 148 5.13 6.44 11.64
CA GLN A 148 3.87 6.58 12.38
C GLN A 148 3.42 5.24 12.97
N TRP A 149 3.46 4.16 12.18
CA TRP A 149 3.10 2.82 12.63
C TRP A 149 3.99 2.36 13.79
N GLN A 150 5.31 2.55 13.68
CA GLN A 150 6.24 2.17 14.74
C GLN A 150 5.97 2.92 16.06
N ARG A 151 5.57 4.20 15.98
CA ARG A 151 5.18 4.98 17.16
C ARG A 151 3.89 4.46 17.79
N CYS A 152 2.87 4.15 16.99
CA CYS A 152 1.62 3.57 17.49
C CYS A 152 1.87 2.21 18.17
N ARG A 153 2.70 1.34 17.56
CA ARG A 153 3.08 0.05 18.13
C ARG A 153 3.79 0.19 19.48
N ASN A 154 4.69 1.16 19.62
CA ASN A 154 5.41 1.38 20.88
C ASN A 154 4.52 2.00 21.97
N ALA A 155 3.54 2.83 21.60
CA ALA A 155 2.64 3.50 22.53
C ALA A 155 1.55 2.58 23.12
N THR A 156 1.10 1.57 22.37
CA THR A 156 0.02 0.67 22.80
C THR A 156 0.49 -0.52 23.63
N GLY A 157 1.80 -0.69 23.89
CA GLY A 157 2.35 -1.77 24.71
C GLY A 157 2.12 -3.20 24.16
N HIS A 158 1.43 -3.33 23.03
CA HIS A 158 1.15 -4.60 22.39
C HIS A 158 2.30 -5.02 21.49
N ALA A 159 3.14 -5.92 22.01
CA ALA A 159 3.67 -6.98 21.18
C ALA A 159 2.46 -7.77 20.63
N LEU A 160 2.19 -7.69 19.33
CA LEU A 160 1.33 -8.68 18.70
C LEU A 160 2.06 -10.04 18.74
N PRO A 161 1.38 -11.13 19.12
CA PRO A 161 1.99 -12.45 19.12
C PRO A 161 2.22 -12.90 17.68
N GLY A 162 3.46 -13.28 17.36
CA GLY A 162 3.78 -14.07 16.17
C GLY A 162 4.10 -13.28 14.91
N LEU A 163 5.32 -12.73 14.81
CA LEU A 163 6.02 -12.54 13.53
C LEU A 163 7.55 -12.69 13.65
N LEU A 164 7.99 -13.37 14.72
CA LEU A 164 9.35 -13.89 14.91
C LEU A 164 9.24 -15.27 15.57
N GLN A 165 8.85 -16.26 14.78
CA GLN A 165 9.30 -17.66 14.91
C GLN A 165 9.48 -18.20 13.49
#